data_AF-A0A496BIM0-F1
#
_entry.id   AF-A0A496BIM0-F1
#
_cell.length_a   1.000
_cell.length_b   1.000
_cell.length_c   1.000
_cell.angle_alpha   90.00
_cell.angle_beta   90.00
_cell.angle_gamma   90.00
#
_symmetry.space_group_name_H-M   'P 1'
#
loop_
_entity.id
_entity.type
_entity.pdbx_description
1 polymer ?
#
loop_
_entity_poly.entity_id
_entity_poly.type
_entity_poly.pdbx_seq_one_letter_code
_entity_poly.pdbx_strand_id
1 'polypeptide(L)'
;VVDSNLAGHDSHGVINAPNYIGGMRGGPAADKLEIVRESAAATVINANGALGMVAARRAMELAVEKAKTCTIGAVGLHRCGHAGRMGEYPPIAADA
;
A
#
# COMPACT_ATOMS: atom_id res chain seq x y z
N VAL A 1 11.01 -2.35 -3.44
CA VAL A 1 11.62 -3.36 -4.36
C VAL A 1 13.04 -3.67 -3.93
N VAL A 2 13.97 -2.70 -3.95
CA VAL A 2 15.35 -2.90 -3.47
C VAL A 2 15.37 -3.31 -2.00
N ASP A 3 14.56 -2.66 -1.15
CA ASP A 3 14.50 -2.97 0.28
C ASP A 3 14.02 -4.40 0.57
N SER A 4 13.18 -4.97 -0.32
CA SER A 4 12.80 -6.38 -0.22
C SER A 4 14.00 -7.30 -0.40
N ASN A 5 14.89 -7.01 -1.37
CA ASN A 5 16.12 -7.79 -1.56
C ASN A 5 17.09 -7.60 -0.38
N LEU A 6 17.26 -6.35 0.09
CA LEU A 6 18.12 -6.06 1.25
C LEU A 6 17.64 -6.76 2.53
N ALA A 7 16.34 -6.97 2.67
CA ALA A 7 15.75 -7.72 3.77
C ALA A 7 15.73 -9.25 3.54
N GLY A 8 16.35 -9.77 2.47
CA GLY A 8 16.41 -11.21 2.17
C GLY A 8 15.11 -11.81 1.59
N HIS A 9 14.16 -10.97 1.15
CA HIS A 9 12.90 -11.39 0.56
C HIS A 9 12.92 -11.24 -0.97
N ASP A 10 13.79 -12.00 -1.62
CA ASP A 10 14.01 -11.92 -3.07
C ASP A 10 12.77 -12.18 -3.90
N SER A 11 11.87 -13.05 -3.43
CA SER A 11 10.57 -13.34 -4.05
C SER A 11 9.67 -12.11 -4.18
N HIS A 12 9.96 -11.02 -3.45
CA HIS A 12 9.23 -9.74 -3.47
C HIS A 12 10.14 -8.56 -3.87
N GLY A 13 11.35 -8.86 -4.35
CA GLY A 13 12.35 -7.89 -4.79
C GLY A 13 12.32 -7.65 -6.31
N VAL A 14 13.49 -7.42 -6.90
CA VAL A 14 13.66 -7.09 -8.32
C VAL A 14 13.02 -8.11 -9.28
N ILE A 15 12.88 -9.37 -8.86
CA ILE A 15 12.23 -10.42 -9.64
C ILE A 15 10.78 -10.05 -10.06
N ASN A 16 10.09 -9.23 -9.26
CA ASN A 16 8.73 -8.77 -9.57
C ASN A 16 8.67 -7.50 -10.43
N ALA A 17 9.81 -6.87 -10.75
CA ALA A 17 9.83 -5.65 -11.55
C ALA A 17 9.09 -5.80 -12.90
N PRO A 18 9.23 -6.91 -13.66
CA PRO A 18 8.47 -7.11 -14.89
C PRO A 18 6.95 -7.12 -14.67
N ASN A 19 6.47 -7.70 -13.57
CA ASN A 19 5.04 -7.74 -13.23
C ASN A 19 4.51 -6.33 -12.94
N TYR A 20 5.26 -5.52 -12.17
CA TYR A 20 4.89 -4.14 -11.89
C TYR A 20 4.88 -3.28 -13.15
N ILE A 21 5.89 -3.41 -14.01
CA ILE A 21 5.96 -2.72 -15.31
C ILE A 21 4.76 -3.12 -16.18
N GLY A 22 4.41 -4.41 -16.24
CA GLY A 22 3.22 -4.89 -16.93
C GLY A 22 1.94 -4.23 -16.44
N GLY A 23 1.78 -4.09 -15.12
CA GLY A 23 0.64 -3.40 -14.51
C GLY A 23 0.55 -1.90 -14.81
N MET A 24 1.65 -1.25 -15.21
CA MET A 24 1.68 0.17 -15.56
C MET A 24 1.38 0.46 -17.03
N ARG A 25 1.38 -0.57 -17.90
CA ARG A 25 1.20 -0.39 -19.36
C ARG A 25 -0.18 0.14 -19.77
N GLY A 26 -1.12 0.32 -18.83
CA GLY A 26 -2.44 0.95 -19.04
C GLY A 26 -2.60 2.38 -18.49
N GLY A 27 -1.52 3.04 -18.07
CA GLY A 27 -1.52 4.38 -17.47
C GLY A 27 -1.28 4.35 -15.95
N PRO A 28 -0.98 5.52 -15.32
CA PRO A 28 -0.64 5.58 -13.90
C PRO A 28 -1.85 5.18 -13.05
N ALA A 29 -1.83 3.96 -12.53
CA ALA A 29 -2.89 3.45 -11.67
C ALA A 29 -2.82 4.04 -10.25
N ALA A 30 -1.78 4.81 -9.91
CA ALA A 30 -1.54 5.39 -8.58
C ALA A 30 -2.56 6.46 -8.17
N ASP A 31 -3.24 7.12 -9.12
CA ASP A 31 -4.10 8.28 -8.84
C ASP A 31 -5.59 7.94 -8.83
N LYS A 32 -5.94 6.66 -8.72
CA LYS A 32 -7.33 6.18 -8.71
C LYS A 32 -7.80 5.65 -7.36
N LEU A 33 -7.14 6.00 -6.25
CA LEU A 33 -7.60 5.59 -4.93
C LEU A 33 -8.90 6.31 -4.59
N GLU A 34 -9.96 5.55 -4.40
CA GLU A 34 -11.29 6.04 -4.10
C GLU A 34 -11.67 5.60 -2.68
N ILE A 35 -12.02 6.55 -1.83
CA ILE A 35 -12.55 6.26 -0.50
C ILE A 35 -14.03 5.91 -0.65
N VAL A 36 -14.36 4.65 -0.37
CA VAL A 36 -15.73 4.13 -0.50
C VAL A 36 -16.47 4.09 0.83
N ARG A 37 -15.74 4.18 1.95
CA ARG A 37 -16.29 4.30 3.31
C ARG A 37 -15.28 4.96 4.24
N GLU A 38 -15.75 5.86 5.10
CA GLU A 38 -14.92 6.66 6.00
C GLU A 38 -15.56 6.77 7.39
N SER A 39 -14.73 6.70 8.43
CA SER A 39 -15.03 7.13 9.80
C SER A 39 -13.78 7.78 10.41
N ALA A 40 -13.89 8.29 11.65
CA ALA A 40 -12.75 8.87 12.35
C ALA A 40 -11.56 7.88 12.45
N ALA A 41 -11.86 6.62 12.80
CA ALA A 41 -10.84 5.59 13.05
C ALA A 41 -10.62 4.60 11.88
N ALA A 42 -11.47 4.60 10.84
CA ALA A 42 -11.34 3.63 9.75
C ALA A 42 -11.67 4.16 8.35
N THR A 43 -10.99 3.66 7.32
CA THR A 43 -11.28 3.93 5.90
C THR A 43 -11.34 2.63 5.11
N VAL A 44 -12.19 2.57 4.07
CA VAL A 44 -12.12 1.54 3.03
C VAL A 44 -11.80 2.22 1.70
N ILE A 45 -10.77 1.73 1.01
CA ILE A 45 -10.24 2.27 -0.24
C ILE A 45 -10.40 1.23 -1.36
N ASN A 46 -11.09 1.64 -2.43
CA ASN A 46 -11.05 0.97 -3.72
C ASN A 46 -9.84 1.52 -4.50
N ALA A 47 -8.88 0.65 -4.81
CA ALA A 47 -7.65 1.05 -5.47
C ALA A 47 -7.76 1.10 -7.00
N ASN A 48 -8.88 0.67 -7.59
CA ASN A 48 -9.15 0.76 -9.03
C ASN A 48 -7.99 0.24 -9.92
N GLY A 49 -7.35 -0.86 -9.50
CA GLY A 49 -6.23 -1.48 -10.19
C GLY A 49 -4.86 -0.83 -9.94
N ALA A 50 -4.75 0.06 -8.95
CA ALA A 50 -3.48 0.69 -8.57
C ALA A 50 -2.38 -0.32 -8.31
N LEU A 51 -1.13 0.10 -8.53
CA LEU A 51 0.04 -0.64 -8.06
C LEU A 51 -0.09 -0.87 -6.56
N GLY A 52 -0.07 -2.15 -6.15
CA GLY A 52 -0.32 -2.54 -4.77
C GLY A 52 0.64 -1.88 -3.79
N MET A 53 1.94 -1.81 -4.13
CA MET A 53 2.94 -1.16 -3.29
C MET A 53 2.62 0.31 -3.00
N VAL A 54 2.17 1.07 -4.02
CA VAL A 54 1.82 2.49 -3.87
C VAL A 54 0.53 2.64 -3.05
N ALA A 55 -0.48 1.84 -3.36
CA ALA A 55 -1.76 1.88 -2.68
C ALA A 55 -1.65 1.49 -1.20
N ALA A 56 -0.90 0.43 -0.90
CA ALA A 56 -0.69 -0.05 0.47
C ALA A 56 0.16 0.91 1.30
N ARG A 57 1.16 1.59 0.70
CA ARG A 57 1.90 2.64 1.40
C ARG A 57 0.98 3.79 1.82
N ARG A 58 0.19 4.34 0.88
CA ARG A 58 -0.78 5.40 1.18
C ARG A 58 -1.82 4.95 2.22
N ALA A 59 -2.26 3.70 2.15
CA ALA A 59 -3.19 3.13 3.13
C ALA A 59 -2.58 3.06 4.54
N MET A 60 -1.31 2.67 4.67
CA MET A 60 -0.61 2.64 5.96
C MET A 60 -0.40 4.06 6.50
N GLU A 61 0.04 5.00 5.67
CA GLU A 61 0.18 6.41 6.05
C GLU A 61 -1.15 6.99 6.58
N LEU A 62 -2.28 6.70 5.91
CA LEU A 62 -3.60 7.10 6.39
C LEU A 62 -4.00 6.40 7.70
N ALA A 63 -3.68 5.12 7.87
CA ALA A 63 -3.93 4.40 9.12
C ALA A 63 -3.17 5.05 10.29
N VAL A 64 -1.91 5.44 10.07
CA VAL A 64 -1.09 6.17 11.05
C VAL A 64 -1.72 7.51 11.42
N GLU A 65 -2.13 8.32 10.44
CA GLU A 65 -2.74 9.63 10.71
C GLU A 65 -4.05 9.52 11.51
N LYS A 66 -4.86 8.50 11.23
CA LYS A 66 -6.04 8.20 12.06
C LYS A 66 -5.67 7.76 13.47
N ALA A 67 -4.65 6.92 13.62
CA ALA A 67 -4.18 6.46 14.92
C ALA A 67 -3.55 7.59 15.78
N LYS A 68 -3.14 8.71 15.18
CA LYS A 68 -2.71 9.91 15.93
C LYS A 68 -3.87 10.67 16.55
N THR A 69 -5.06 10.60 15.95
CA THR A 69 -6.26 11.33 16.39
C THR A 69 -7.27 10.45 17.14
N CYS A 70 -7.21 9.14 16.91
CA CYS A 70 -8.03 8.11 17.53
C CYS A 70 -7.13 7.05 18.17
N THR A 71 -7.63 6.24 19.10
CA THR A 71 -6.83 5.14 19.70
C THR A 71 -6.34 4.10 18.68
N ILE A 72 -7.00 4.01 17.52
CA ILE A 72 -6.67 3.09 16.41
C ILE A 72 -6.95 3.78 15.08
N GLY A 73 -6.13 3.45 14.08
CA GLY A 73 -6.42 3.70 12.67
C GLY A 73 -6.42 2.40 11.87
N ALA A 74 -7.47 2.17 11.09
CA ALA A 74 -7.61 0.96 10.28
C ALA A 74 -7.98 1.31 8.83
N VAL A 75 -7.27 0.73 7.86
CA VAL A 75 -7.58 0.95 6.44
C VAL A 75 -7.77 -0.39 5.73
N GLY A 76 -8.96 -0.61 5.18
CA GLY A 76 -9.23 -1.72 4.27
C GLY A 76 -8.92 -1.32 2.84
N LEU A 77 -8.04 -2.05 2.16
CA LEU A 77 -7.65 -1.79 0.78
C LEU A 77 -8.10 -2.94 -0.11
N HIS A 78 -8.81 -2.65 -1.21
CA HIS A 78 -9.25 -3.67 -2.16
C HIS A 78 -9.07 -3.24 -3.62
N ARG A 79 -9.10 -4.22 -4.53
CA ARG A 79 -8.87 -4.04 -5.99
C ARG A 79 -7.53 -3.37 -6.32
N CYS A 80 -6.48 -3.66 -5.54
CA CYS A 80 -5.10 -3.27 -5.85
C CYS A 80 -4.33 -4.44 -6.48
N GLY A 81 -3.21 -4.12 -7.15
CA GLY A 81 -2.23 -5.14 -7.56
C GLY A 81 -1.44 -5.71 -6.38
N HIS A 82 -0.42 -6.51 -6.68
CA HIS A 82 0.46 -7.08 -5.67
C HIS A 82 1.18 -5.99 -4.85
N ALA A 83 1.11 -6.11 -3.52
CA ALA A 83 1.67 -5.15 -2.57
C ALA A 83 3.18 -5.34 -2.33
N GLY A 84 3.84 -6.33 -2.91
CA GLY A 84 5.23 -6.60 -2.58
C GLY A 84 5.38 -7.14 -1.15
N ARG A 85 6.51 -6.85 -0.50
CA ARG A 85 6.83 -7.36 0.83
C ARG A 85 5.96 -6.66 1.89
N MET A 86 5.08 -7.40 2.56
CA MET A 86 4.22 -6.84 3.63
C MET A 86 5.00 -6.24 4.80
N GLY A 87 6.21 -6.73 5.08
CA GLY A 87 7.12 -6.16 6.09
C GLY A 87 7.61 -4.74 5.81
N GLU A 88 7.29 -4.17 4.65
CA GLU A 88 7.56 -2.76 4.31
C GLU A 88 6.72 -1.76 5.10
N TYR A 89 5.51 -2.13 5.48
CA TYR A 89 4.53 -1.19 6.02
C TYR A 89 4.59 -0.99 7.54
N PRO A 90 4.81 -2.02 8.38
CA PRO A 90 4.90 -1.83 9.83
C PRO A 90 5.94 -0.80 10.28
N PRO A 91 7.15 -0.70 9.68
CA PRO A 91 8.11 0.34 10.04
C PRO A 91 7.55 1.77 9.91
N ILE A 92 6.70 2.03 8.91
CA ILE A 92 6.04 3.36 8.75
C ILE A 92 5.22 3.71 9.99
N ALA A 93 4.54 2.74 10.61
CA ALA A 93 3.77 2.96 11.82
C ALA A 93 4.64 2.98 13.09
N ALA A 94 5.75 2.23 13.10
CA ALA A 94 6.66 2.18 14.23
C ALA A 94 7.47 3.48 14.40
N ASP A 95 7.77 4.16 13.30
CA ASP A 95 8.60 5.38 13.27
C ASP A 95 7.77 6.69 13.39
N ALA A 96 6.44 6.59 13.53
CA ALA A 96 5.48 7.71 13.40
C ALA A 96 5.15 8.47 14.71
#